data_AF-A0AAD5ZPI7-F1
#
_entry.id   AF-A0AAD5ZPI7-F1
#
_cell.length_a   1.000
_cell.length_b   1.000
_cell.length_c   1.000
_cell.angle_alpha   90.00
_cell.angle_beta   90.00
_cell.angle_gamma   90.00
#
_symmetry.space_group_name_H-M   'P 1'
#
loop_
_entity.id
_entity.type
_entity.pdbx_description
1 polymer ?
#
loop_
_entity_poly.entity_id
_entity_poly.type
_entity_poly.pdbx_seq_one_letter_code
_entity_poly.pdbx_strand_id
1 'polypeptide(L)'
;MEHQPKGRNGAVAKRMKKKAKRPTLLNMLPEDAVVEIVSQLVSSSLQPFADLYNLKSSCKAFFEASKDKMVKQRIALERDILGLTWMATEDKCMTVLKSCGNAGNAEANFMLALINIFKKDDINKGVEFLKKASSNDHKAALYMMKILCVRLQTNILCVDQRIFDDYDQLERCREKVLNAIRLVTWNNWKDNAVANVRRCKNSNCGIRGWDSRCFCSEDCQWNHEYHEFCKAT
;
A
#
# COMPACT_ATOMS: atom_id res chain seq x y z
N MET A 1 79.86 27.20 -13.94
CA MET A 1 78.58 26.50 -14.21
C MET A 1 77.52 27.14 -13.32
N GLU A 2 76.80 28.11 -13.87
CA GLU A 2 75.69 28.80 -13.20
C GLU A 2 74.49 27.85 -13.04
N HIS A 3 73.87 27.86 -11.87
CA HIS A 3 72.58 27.23 -11.61
C HIS A 3 71.53 28.34 -11.42
N GLN A 4 70.61 28.44 -12.39
CA GLN A 4 69.39 29.23 -12.30
C GLN A 4 68.42 28.65 -11.26
N PRO A 5 67.73 29.48 -10.44
CA PRO A 5 66.48 29.06 -9.83
C PRO A 5 65.30 29.37 -10.75
N LYS A 6 64.50 28.34 -11.03
CA LYS A 6 63.26 28.39 -11.82
C LYS A 6 62.20 29.25 -11.11
N GLY A 7 61.66 30.23 -11.84
CA GLY A 7 60.55 31.07 -11.40
C GLY A 7 59.26 30.27 -11.12
N ARG A 8 58.61 30.56 -10.00
CA ARG A 8 57.27 30.07 -9.67
C ARG A 8 56.23 30.96 -10.36
N ASN A 9 55.54 30.43 -11.36
CA ASN A 9 54.34 31.05 -11.92
C ASN A 9 53.19 30.88 -10.91
N GLY A 10 52.78 31.98 -10.27
CA GLY A 10 51.57 32.02 -9.45
C GLY A 10 50.33 32.03 -10.34
N ALA A 11 49.57 30.93 -10.34
CA ALA A 11 48.25 30.90 -10.94
C ALA A 11 47.26 31.64 -10.02
N VAL A 12 46.80 32.82 -10.44
CA VAL A 12 45.71 33.53 -9.76
C VAL A 12 44.40 32.82 -10.09
N ALA A 13 43.82 32.14 -9.10
CA ALA A 13 42.51 31.52 -9.22
C ALA A 13 41.43 32.60 -9.40
N LYS A 14 40.85 32.68 -10.61
CA LYS A 14 39.68 33.52 -10.92
C LYS A 14 38.48 33.02 -10.11
N ARG A 15 38.11 33.75 -9.06
CA ARG A 15 36.89 33.51 -8.28
C ARG A 15 35.67 33.79 -9.16
N MET A 16 35.06 32.73 -9.69
CA MET A 16 33.78 32.82 -10.41
C MET A 16 32.71 33.37 -9.48
N LYS A 17 32.19 34.56 -9.78
CA LYS A 17 31.00 35.10 -9.12
C LYS A 17 29.81 34.21 -9.48
N LYS A 18 29.23 33.52 -8.49
CA LYS A 18 27.96 32.79 -8.66
C LYS A 18 26.91 33.81 -9.15
N LYS A 19 26.42 33.64 -10.38
CA LYS A 19 25.22 34.38 -10.85
C LYS A 19 24.09 34.08 -9.87
N ALA A 20 23.49 35.14 -9.29
CA ALA A 20 22.31 35.00 -8.47
C ALA A 20 21.21 34.33 -9.32
N LYS A 21 20.75 33.14 -8.90
CA LYS A 21 19.60 32.48 -9.53
C LYS A 21 18.39 33.39 -9.32
N ARG A 22 17.71 33.76 -10.42
CA ARG A 22 16.38 34.39 -10.30
C ARG A 22 15.49 33.45 -9.47
N PRO A 23 14.78 33.96 -8.45
CA PRO A 23 13.83 33.14 -7.72
C PRO A 23 12.77 32.66 -8.70
N THR A 24 12.61 31.34 -8.82
CA THR A 24 11.46 30.76 -9.50
C THR A 24 10.22 31.02 -8.63
N LEU A 25 9.02 31.08 -9.22
CA LEU A 25 7.77 31.18 -8.45
C LEU A 25 7.70 30.11 -7.34
N LEU A 26 8.24 28.93 -7.62
CA LEU A 26 8.34 27.83 -6.66
C LEU A 26 9.21 28.17 -5.44
N ASN A 27 10.29 28.95 -5.61
CA ASN A 27 11.15 29.38 -4.51
C ASN A 27 10.52 30.50 -3.66
N MET A 28 9.37 31.03 -4.08
CA MET A 28 8.57 31.99 -3.32
C MET A 28 7.47 31.31 -2.51
N LEU A 29 7.21 30.01 -2.76
CA LEU A 29 6.22 29.25 -2.01
C LEU A 29 6.81 28.77 -0.68
N PRO A 30 6.01 28.80 0.40
CA PRO A 30 6.30 28.06 1.63
C PRO A 30 6.49 26.56 1.37
N GLU A 31 7.31 25.90 2.18
CA GLU A 31 7.66 24.48 2.01
C GLU A 31 6.44 23.55 2.11
N ASP A 32 5.53 23.85 3.04
CA ASP A 32 4.26 23.14 3.22
C ASP A 32 3.34 23.25 1.99
N ALA A 33 3.31 24.40 1.33
CA ALA A 33 2.58 24.55 0.06
C ALA A 33 3.17 23.67 -1.05
N VAL A 34 4.51 23.54 -1.11
CA VAL A 34 5.18 22.63 -2.05
C VAL A 34 4.85 21.18 -1.73
N VAL A 35 4.87 20.79 -0.45
CA VAL A 35 4.49 19.44 0.02
C VAL A 35 3.04 19.12 -0.33
N GLU A 36 2.11 20.07 -0.16
CA GLU A 36 0.70 19.87 -0.50
C GLU A 36 0.51 19.69 -2.01
N ILE A 37 1.21 20.47 -2.85
CA ILE A 37 1.18 20.29 -4.32
C ILE A 37 1.65 18.87 -4.70
N VAL A 38 2.77 18.42 -4.14
CA VAL A 38 3.29 17.06 -4.42
C VAL A 38 2.32 16.00 -3.91
N SER A 39 1.74 16.21 -2.72
CA SER A 39 0.79 15.29 -2.12
C SER A 39 -0.47 15.14 -2.96
N GLN A 40 -1.01 16.24 -3.45
CA GLN A 40 -2.18 16.24 -4.32
C GLN A 40 -1.88 15.52 -5.65
N LEU A 41 -0.70 15.78 -6.25
CA LEU A 41 -0.25 15.10 -7.46
C LEU A 41 -0.29 13.58 -7.27
N VAL A 42 0.33 13.07 -6.20
CA VAL A 42 0.44 11.62 -5.99
C VAL A 42 -0.86 10.96 -5.54
N SER A 43 -1.84 11.72 -5.04
CA SER A 43 -3.18 11.23 -4.74
C SER A 43 -4.10 11.19 -5.96
N SER A 44 -3.98 12.18 -6.86
CA SER A 44 -4.90 12.30 -8.00
C SER A 44 -4.37 11.69 -9.29
N SER A 45 -3.06 11.46 -9.41
CA SER A 45 -2.44 10.88 -10.60
C SER A 45 -2.92 9.46 -10.90
N LEU A 46 -2.91 9.10 -12.19
CA LEU A 46 -3.10 7.73 -12.67
C LEU A 46 -1.79 6.92 -12.61
N GLN A 47 -0.63 7.59 -12.61
CA GLN A 47 0.70 7.00 -12.55
C GLN A 47 1.53 7.69 -11.45
N PRO A 48 1.10 7.62 -10.17
CA PRO A 48 1.66 8.41 -9.09
C PRO A 48 3.16 8.21 -8.90
N PHE A 49 3.72 7.04 -9.21
CA PHE A 49 5.17 6.81 -9.11
C PHE A 49 5.96 7.48 -10.22
N ALA A 50 5.49 7.37 -11.47
CA ALA A 50 6.14 8.01 -12.61
C ALA A 50 6.08 9.53 -12.49
N ASP A 51 4.93 10.08 -12.12
CA ASP A 51 4.75 11.52 -11.93
C ASP A 51 5.59 12.04 -10.76
N LEU A 52 5.63 11.31 -9.65
CA LEU A 52 6.49 11.67 -8.53
C LEU A 52 7.97 11.61 -8.91
N TYR A 53 8.39 10.62 -9.70
CA TYR A 53 9.77 10.51 -10.19
C TYR A 53 10.15 11.70 -11.08
N ASN A 54 9.29 12.06 -12.03
CA ASN A 54 9.47 13.22 -12.90
C ASN A 54 9.49 14.54 -12.11
N LEU A 55 8.61 14.66 -11.11
CA LEU A 55 8.57 15.85 -10.27
C LEU A 55 9.86 16.00 -9.43
N LYS A 56 10.35 14.91 -8.83
CA LYS A 56 11.61 14.88 -8.07
C LYS A 56 12.82 15.29 -8.90
N SER A 57 12.88 14.88 -10.17
CA SER A 57 14.02 15.19 -11.05
C SER A 57 14.03 16.64 -11.54
N SER A 58 12.89 17.32 -11.49
CA SER A 58 12.76 18.69 -12.00
C SER A 58 13.45 19.75 -11.11
N CYS A 59 13.36 19.65 -9.78
CA CYS A 59 13.99 20.63 -8.89
C CYS A 59 14.22 20.14 -7.45
N LYS A 60 15.10 20.85 -6.73
CA LYS A 60 15.46 20.54 -5.33
C LYS A 60 14.26 20.64 -4.39
N ALA A 61 13.39 21.64 -4.55
CA ALA A 61 12.24 21.83 -3.67
C ALA A 61 11.28 20.63 -3.73
N PHE A 62 10.94 20.17 -4.94
CA PHE A 62 10.12 18.96 -5.11
C PHE A 62 10.84 17.69 -4.66
N PHE A 63 12.16 17.60 -4.89
CA PHE A 63 12.94 16.48 -4.36
C PHE A 63 12.84 16.38 -2.84
N GLU A 64 13.00 17.49 -2.11
CA GLU A 64 12.86 17.50 -0.65
C GLU A 64 11.42 17.24 -0.20
N ALA A 65 10.44 17.94 -0.79
CA ALA A 65 9.02 17.74 -0.49
C ALA A 65 8.57 16.28 -0.71
N SER A 66 9.12 15.59 -1.71
CA SER A 66 8.80 14.19 -1.98
C SER A 66 9.20 13.20 -0.88
N LYS A 67 10.04 13.63 0.07
CA LYS A 67 10.46 12.81 1.22
C LYS A 67 9.51 12.97 2.40
N ASP A 68 8.62 13.96 2.34
CA ASP A 68 7.67 14.27 3.40
C ASP A 68 6.75 13.08 3.70
N LYS A 69 6.34 12.97 4.97
CA LYS A 69 5.45 11.92 5.44
C LYS A 69 4.08 12.02 4.75
N MET A 70 3.57 13.22 4.54
CA MET A 70 2.26 13.46 3.90
C MET A 70 2.23 12.90 2.48
N VAL A 71 3.28 13.14 1.68
CA VAL A 71 3.40 12.58 0.32
C VAL A 71 3.36 11.06 0.34
N LYS A 72 4.12 10.43 1.24
CA LYS A 72 4.17 8.97 1.40
C LYS A 72 2.85 8.39 1.90
N GLN A 73 2.13 9.14 2.75
CA GLN A 73 0.83 8.74 3.27
C GLN A 73 -0.23 8.78 2.17
N ARG A 74 -0.17 9.78 1.29
CA ARG A 74 -1.21 10.12 0.31
C ARG A 74 -1.02 9.51 -1.09
N ILE A 75 0.11 8.87 -1.35
CA ILE A 75 0.36 8.21 -2.64
C ILE A 75 -0.69 7.12 -2.91
N ALA A 76 -1.36 7.20 -4.06
CA ALA A 76 -2.42 6.28 -4.48
C ALA A 76 -1.84 4.97 -5.04
N LEU A 77 -1.30 4.14 -4.13
CA LEU A 77 -0.63 2.87 -4.47
C LEU A 77 -1.51 1.94 -5.31
N GLU A 78 -2.81 1.91 -5.05
CA GLU A 78 -3.78 1.05 -5.70
C GLU A 78 -3.89 1.27 -7.22
N ARG A 79 -3.47 2.46 -7.71
CA ARG A 79 -3.54 2.82 -9.13
C ARG A 79 -2.33 2.33 -9.93
N ASP A 80 -1.21 2.09 -9.26
CA ASP A 80 0.07 1.82 -9.91
C ASP A 80 0.92 0.83 -9.09
N ILE A 81 0.26 -0.09 -8.38
CA ILE A 81 0.92 -1.17 -7.62
C ILE A 81 1.67 -2.10 -8.58
N LEU A 82 1.07 -2.37 -9.75
CA LEU A 82 1.73 -3.09 -10.84
C LEU A 82 2.94 -2.29 -11.33
N GLY A 83 2.77 -0.97 -11.47
CA GLY A 83 3.81 0.05 -11.57
C GLY A 83 5.08 -0.24 -10.79
N LEU A 84 4.86 -0.32 -9.48
CA LEU A 84 5.89 -0.61 -8.51
C LEU A 84 6.55 -1.98 -8.73
N THR A 85 5.79 -2.99 -9.15
CA THR A 85 6.32 -4.35 -9.39
C THR A 85 7.09 -4.50 -10.70
N TRP A 86 6.77 -3.74 -11.76
CA TRP A 86 7.50 -3.83 -13.05
C TRP A 86 8.76 -2.96 -13.08
N MET A 87 8.77 -1.84 -12.35
CA MET A 87 9.90 -0.91 -12.31
C MET A 87 10.95 -1.23 -11.24
N ALA A 88 10.63 -2.11 -10.28
CA ALA A 88 11.44 -2.27 -9.08
C ALA A 88 11.76 -3.74 -8.78
N THR A 89 12.96 -3.98 -8.23
CA THR A 89 13.26 -5.25 -7.58
C THR A 89 12.35 -5.44 -6.37
N GLU A 90 12.17 -6.70 -5.93
CA GLU A 90 11.37 -7.01 -4.75
C GLU A 90 11.80 -6.18 -3.52
N ASP A 91 13.12 -6.03 -3.30
CA ASP A 91 13.66 -5.23 -2.19
C ASP A 91 13.28 -3.75 -2.26
N LYS A 92 13.28 -3.17 -3.45
CA LYS A 92 12.87 -1.78 -3.67
C LYS A 92 11.38 -1.61 -3.42
N CYS A 93 10.56 -2.52 -3.94
CA CYS A 93 9.11 -2.56 -3.68
C CYS A 93 8.84 -2.63 -2.17
N MET A 94 9.48 -3.56 -1.46
CA MET A 94 9.36 -3.69 -0.01
C MET A 94 9.81 -2.44 0.74
N THR A 95 10.86 -1.77 0.28
CA THR A 95 11.35 -0.52 0.89
C THR A 95 10.33 0.60 0.75
N VAL A 96 9.73 0.75 -0.44
CA VAL A 96 8.68 1.74 -0.70
C VAL A 96 7.44 1.45 0.14
N LEU A 97 6.96 0.20 0.15
CA LEU A 97 5.80 -0.20 0.93
C LEU A 97 6.00 0.04 2.43
N LYS A 98 7.17 -0.34 2.99
CA LYS A 98 7.50 -0.06 4.40
C LYS A 98 7.54 1.43 4.69
N SER A 99 8.14 2.22 3.81
CA SER A 99 8.22 3.68 3.95
C SER A 99 6.83 4.33 3.97
N CYS A 100 5.94 3.94 3.06
CA CYS A 100 4.57 4.44 2.99
C CYS A 100 3.71 3.93 4.16
N GLY A 101 3.83 2.65 4.52
CA GLY A 101 3.13 2.06 5.65
C GLY A 101 3.49 2.73 6.97
N ASN A 102 4.78 3.02 7.20
CA ASN A 102 5.26 3.78 8.36
C ASN A 102 4.76 5.24 8.37
N ALA A 103 4.50 5.80 7.19
CA ALA A 103 3.88 7.12 7.06
C ALA A 103 2.36 7.10 7.33
N GLY A 104 1.74 5.92 7.44
CA GLY A 104 0.31 5.75 7.69
C GLY A 104 -0.52 5.49 6.43
N ASN A 105 0.10 5.14 5.29
CA ASN A 105 -0.64 4.77 4.08
C ASN A 105 -1.36 3.41 4.29
N ALA A 106 -2.68 3.41 4.14
CA ALA A 106 -3.50 2.25 4.42
C ALA A 106 -3.31 1.11 3.39
N GLU A 107 -3.23 1.45 2.10
CA GLU A 107 -2.97 0.49 1.02
C GLU A 107 -1.60 -0.19 1.20
N ALA A 108 -0.58 0.57 1.63
CA ALA A 108 0.76 0.05 1.87
C ALA A 108 0.75 -0.97 3.01
N ASN A 109 0.07 -0.64 4.12
CA ASN A 109 -0.09 -1.56 5.25
C ASN A 109 -0.90 -2.79 4.83
N PHE A 110 -1.95 -2.64 4.02
CA PHE A 110 -2.70 -3.76 3.47
C PHE A 110 -1.82 -4.70 2.62
N MET A 111 -1.03 -4.17 1.68
CA MET A 111 -0.11 -4.98 0.87
C MET A 111 0.98 -5.64 1.72
N LEU A 112 1.56 -4.93 2.69
CA LEU A 112 2.51 -5.52 3.64
C LEU A 112 1.88 -6.67 4.43
N ALA A 113 0.62 -6.56 4.83
CA ALA A 113 -0.08 -7.64 5.51
C ALA A 113 -0.12 -8.90 4.65
N LEU A 114 -0.60 -8.77 3.40
CA LEU A 114 -0.72 -9.90 2.48
C LEU A 114 0.63 -10.56 2.20
N ILE A 115 1.71 -9.78 2.05
CA ILE A 115 3.06 -10.32 1.87
C ILE A 115 3.49 -11.14 3.10
N ASN A 116 3.26 -10.64 4.32
CA ASN A 116 3.65 -11.40 5.51
C ASN A 116 2.80 -12.67 5.67
N ILE A 117 1.49 -12.61 5.43
CA ILE A 117 0.58 -13.76 5.54
C ILE A 117 0.89 -14.82 4.48
N PHE A 118 0.89 -14.44 3.20
CA PHE A 118 0.84 -15.41 2.10
C PHE A 118 2.21 -15.77 1.52
N LYS A 119 3.22 -14.93 1.69
CA LYS A 119 4.57 -15.18 1.17
C LYS A 119 5.57 -15.57 2.26
N LYS A 120 5.42 -15.04 3.47
CA LYS A 120 6.36 -15.27 4.58
C LYS A 120 5.83 -16.18 5.67
N ASP A 121 4.56 -16.58 5.60
CA ASP A 121 3.88 -17.38 6.62
C ASP A 121 3.95 -16.76 8.04
N ASP A 122 4.00 -15.42 8.12
CA ASP A 122 4.01 -14.65 9.36
C ASP A 122 2.67 -13.96 9.55
N ILE A 123 1.68 -14.75 9.98
CA ILE A 123 0.29 -14.32 10.18
C ILE A 123 0.20 -13.20 11.23
N ASN A 124 0.97 -13.30 12.33
CA ASN A 124 0.90 -12.34 13.44
C ASN A 124 1.29 -10.94 12.96
N LYS A 125 2.42 -10.83 12.26
CA LYS A 125 2.85 -9.56 11.67
C LYS A 125 1.91 -9.08 10.58
N GLY A 126 1.36 -10.01 9.81
CA GLY A 126 0.31 -9.74 8.84
C GLY A 126 -0.91 -9.04 9.47
N VAL A 127 -1.41 -9.61 10.56
CA VAL A 127 -2.54 -9.07 11.34
C VAL A 127 -2.23 -7.68 11.89
N GLU A 128 -1.02 -7.43 12.40
CA GLU A 128 -0.63 -6.09 12.86
C GLU A 128 -0.75 -5.04 11.75
N PHE A 129 -0.34 -5.40 10.53
CA PHE A 129 -0.47 -4.53 9.37
C PHE A 129 -1.93 -4.36 8.92
N LEU A 130 -2.76 -5.43 8.98
CA LEU A 130 -4.20 -5.31 8.71
C LEU A 130 -4.87 -4.35 9.69
N LYS A 131 -4.52 -4.43 10.98
CA LYS A 131 -5.02 -3.50 12.00
C LYS A 131 -4.66 -2.05 11.68
N LYS A 132 -3.42 -1.78 11.27
CA LYS A 132 -2.99 -0.42 10.86
C LYS A 132 -3.76 0.09 9.65
N ALA A 133 -4.02 -0.78 8.67
CA ALA A 133 -4.79 -0.42 7.49
C ALA A 133 -6.27 -0.18 7.84
N SER A 134 -6.89 -1.04 8.63
CA SER A 134 -8.30 -0.94 9.01
C SER A 134 -8.57 0.26 9.93
N SER A 135 -7.61 0.67 10.77
CA SER A 135 -7.71 1.93 11.54
C SER A 135 -7.79 3.20 10.66
N ASN A 136 -7.55 3.09 9.34
CA ASN A 136 -7.76 4.16 8.36
C ASN A 136 -8.90 3.81 7.39
N ASP A 137 -9.93 3.09 7.87
CA ASP A 137 -11.13 2.70 7.13
C ASP A 137 -10.89 1.89 5.84
N HIS A 138 -9.77 1.16 5.78
CA HIS A 138 -9.46 0.33 4.62
C HIS A 138 -10.34 -0.94 4.57
N LYS A 139 -11.45 -0.86 3.82
CA LYS A 139 -12.48 -1.92 3.73
C LYS A 139 -11.94 -3.31 3.33
N ALA A 140 -11.01 -3.38 2.37
CA ALA A 140 -10.41 -4.66 1.99
C ALA A 140 -9.52 -5.27 3.11
N ALA A 141 -8.96 -4.44 3.99
CA ALA A 141 -8.23 -4.94 5.16
C ALA A 141 -9.21 -5.49 6.21
N LEU A 142 -10.32 -4.80 6.46
CA LEU A 142 -11.40 -5.27 7.32
C LEU A 142 -11.99 -6.61 6.82
N TYR A 143 -12.25 -6.71 5.51
CA TYR A 143 -12.66 -7.95 4.87
C TYR A 143 -11.64 -9.08 5.11
N MET A 144 -10.36 -8.82 4.84
CA MET A 144 -9.31 -9.83 5.02
C MET A 144 -9.18 -10.27 6.50
N MET A 145 -9.38 -9.36 7.45
CA MET A 145 -9.42 -9.71 8.88
C MET A 145 -10.57 -10.67 9.20
N LYS A 146 -11.77 -10.44 8.66
CA LYS A 146 -12.91 -11.36 8.83
C LYS A 146 -12.65 -12.73 8.19
N ILE A 147 -12.07 -12.77 6.99
CA ILE A 147 -11.64 -14.02 6.34
C ILE A 147 -10.65 -14.79 7.21
N LEU A 148 -9.67 -14.11 7.82
CA LEU A 148 -8.74 -14.73 8.75
C LEU A 148 -9.42 -15.17 10.07
N CYS A 149 -10.37 -14.39 10.59
CA CYS A 149 -11.15 -14.75 11.79
C CYS A 149 -11.83 -16.12 11.58
N VAL A 150 -12.49 -16.30 10.42
CA VAL A 150 -13.15 -17.56 10.02
C VAL A 150 -12.13 -18.68 9.82
N ARG A 151 -11.07 -18.44 9.04
CA ARG A 151 -10.03 -19.44 8.74
C ARG A 151 -9.36 -20.00 9.99
N LEU A 152 -9.03 -19.11 10.94
CA LEU A 152 -8.30 -19.45 12.16
C LEU A 152 -9.22 -19.82 13.32
N GLN A 153 -10.54 -19.69 13.16
CA GLN A 153 -11.55 -19.94 14.19
C GLN A 153 -11.27 -19.18 15.49
N THR A 154 -10.86 -17.91 15.37
CA THR A 154 -10.46 -17.07 16.50
C THR A 154 -11.13 -15.71 16.47
N ASN A 155 -11.86 -15.39 17.55
CA ASN A 155 -12.58 -14.12 17.67
C ASN A 155 -11.65 -12.90 17.90
N ILE A 156 -10.35 -13.11 18.13
CA ILE A 156 -9.38 -12.03 18.41
C ILE A 156 -9.19 -11.09 17.20
N LEU A 157 -9.46 -11.59 16.00
CA LEU A 157 -9.37 -10.83 14.75
C LEU A 157 -10.71 -10.24 14.31
N CYS A 158 -11.78 -10.58 15.01
CA CYS A 158 -13.11 -10.19 14.59
C CYS A 158 -13.36 -8.70 14.85
N VAL A 159 -13.97 -8.08 13.85
CA VAL A 159 -14.43 -6.70 13.91
C VAL A 159 -15.93 -6.76 14.21
N ASP A 160 -16.38 -6.31 15.38
CA ASP A 160 -17.80 -6.41 15.79
C ASP A 160 -18.75 -5.49 15.02
N GLN A 161 -18.24 -4.81 14.00
CA GLN A 161 -18.98 -3.84 13.20
C GLN A 161 -19.49 -4.48 11.92
N ARG A 162 -20.70 -4.09 11.50
CA ARG A 162 -21.18 -4.37 10.15
C ARG A 162 -20.29 -3.60 9.17
N ILE A 163 -19.35 -4.30 8.53
CA ILE A 163 -18.34 -3.69 7.65
C ILE A 163 -18.97 -3.25 6.32
N PHE A 164 -20.02 -3.96 5.88
CA PHE A 164 -20.61 -3.80 4.55
C PHE A 164 -22.12 -3.55 4.65
N ASP A 165 -22.54 -2.45 4.02
CA ASP A 165 -23.96 -2.07 3.94
C ASP A 165 -24.72 -2.89 2.90
N ASP A 166 -24.04 -3.23 1.80
CA ASP A 166 -24.56 -3.99 0.66
C ASP A 166 -23.58 -5.08 0.18
N TYR A 167 -24.08 -5.99 -0.67
CA TYR A 167 -23.30 -7.10 -1.21
C TYR A 167 -22.23 -6.65 -2.22
N ASP A 168 -22.53 -5.65 -3.04
CA ASP A 168 -21.60 -5.15 -4.06
C ASP A 168 -20.28 -4.64 -3.43
N GLN A 169 -20.35 -4.00 -2.26
CA GLN A 169 -19.17 -3.57 -1.52
C GLN A 169 -18.33 -4.74 -1.04
N LEU A 170 -18.98 -5.82 -0.58
CA LEU A 170 -18.30 -7.04 -0.16
C LEU A 170 -17.64 -7.74 -1.35
N GLU A 171 -18.34 -7.86 -2.48
CA GLU A 171 -17.81 -8.46 -3.70
C GLU A 171 -16.59 -7.68 -4.22
N ARG A 172 -16.67 -6.35 -4.28
CA ARG A 172 -15.52 -5.49 -4.61
C ARG A 172 -14.33 -5.70 -3.68
N CYS A 173 -14.57 -5.90 -2.37
CA CYS A 173 -13.50 -6.18 -1.42
C CYS A 173 -12.89 -7.57 -1.63
N ARG A 174 -13.73 -8.58 -1.89
CA ARG A 174 -13.28 -9.93 -2.25
C ARG A 174 -12.36 -9.87 -3.47
N GLU A 175 -12.80 -9.22 -4.55
CA GLU A 175 -12.01 -9.07 -5.78
C GLU A 175 -10.68 -8.35 -5.53
N LYS A 176 -10.71 -7.22 -4.80
CA LYS A 176 -9.49 -6.47 -4.45
C LYS A 176 -8.49 -7.34 -3.69
N VAL A 177 -8.96 -8.09 -2.68
CA VAL A 177 -8.11 -8.99 -1.89
C VAL A 177 -7.55 -10.11 -2.74
N LEU A 178 -8.37 -10.77 -3.57
CA LEU A 178 -7.91 -11.83 -4.46
C LEU A 178 -6.86 -11.35 -5.47
N ASN A 179 -7.08 -10.20 -6.10
CA ASN A 179 -6.13 -9.60 -7.03
C ASN A 179 -4.81 -9.24 -6.33
N ALA A 180 -4.88 -8.71 -5.11
CA ALA A 180 -3.70 -8.39 -4.32
C ALA A 180 -2.95 -9.66 -3.87
N ILE A 181 -3.65 -10.73 -3.47
CA ILE A 181 -3.03 -12.02 -3.14
C ILE A 181 -2.31 -12.60 -4.36
N ARG A 182 -3.01 -12.65 -5.50
CA ARG A 182 -2.44 -13.10 -6.79
C ARG A 182 -1.17 -12.34 -7.15
N LEU A 183 -1.17 -11.02 -6.93
CA LEU A 183 -0.02 -10.17 -7.15
C LEU A 183 1.16 -10.55 -6.22
N VAL A 184 0.93 -10.74 -4.93
CA VAL A 184 2.03 -11.02 -3.98
C VAL A 184 2.55 -12.46 -4.05
N THR A 185 1.74 -13.40 -4.55
CA THR A 185 2.10 -14.83 -4.66
C THR A 185 2.40 -15.29 -6.08
N TRP A 186 2.37 -14.39 -7.07
CA TRP A 186 2.45 -14.72 -8.51
C TRP A 186 1.48 -15.84 -8.93
N ASN A 187 0.21 -15.72 -8.53
CA ASN A 187 -0.86 -16.70 -8.81
C ASN A 187 -0.64 -18.12 -8.26
N ASN A 188 0.35 -18.34 -7.39
CA ASN A 188 0.65 -19.70 -6.88
C ASN A 188 -0.10 -20.08 -5.61
N TRP A 189 -0.84 -19.15 -5.00
CA TRP A 189 -1.52 -19.43 -3.74
C TRP A 189 -2.87 -20.10 -3.94
N LYS A 190 -3.11 -21.16 -3.17
CA LYS A 190 -4.39 -21.85 -3.09
C LYS A 190 -4.73 -22.11 -1.63
N ASP A 191 -5.97 -21.84 -1.22
CA ASP A 191 -6.40 -22.18 0.12
C ASP A 191 -6.89 -23.63 0.21
N ASN A 192 -6.09 -24.50 0.80
CA ASN A 192 -6.49 -25.90 1.05
C ASN A 192 -7.26 -26.07 2.38
N ALA A 193 -7.46 -25.02 3.18
CA ALA A 193 -8.01 -25.11 4.53
C ALA A 193 -9.55 -25.16 4.61
N VAL A 194 -10.24 -25.16 3.47
CA VAL A 194 -11.72 -25.13 3.35
C VAL A 194 -12.41 -26.28 4.12
N ALA A 195 -11.72 -27.40 4.32
CA ALA A 195 -12.25 -28.58 4.99
C ALA A 195 -12.57 -28.38 6.49
N ASN A 196 -11.97 -27.37 7.14
CA ASN A 196 -12.02 -27.24 8.60
C ASN A 196 -13.08 -26.25 9.12
N VAL A 197 -13.73 -25.47 8.26
CA VAL A 197 -14.75 -24.50 8.68
C VAL A 197 -16.08 -25.19 8.89
N ARG A 198 -16.70 -24.96 10.06
CA ARG A 198 -17.96 -25.59 10.46
C ARG A 198 -19.10 -25.16 9.53
N ARG A 199 -19.70 -26.11 8.82
CA ARG A 199 -20.94 -25.87 8.07
C ARG A 199 -22.14 -25.76 9.01
N CYS A 200 -23.03 -24.84 8.69
CA CYS A 200 -24.33 -24.76 9.37
C CYS A 200 -25.13 -26.04 9.13
N LYS A 201 -25.77 -26.57 10.18
CA LYS A 201 -26.62 -27.77 10.09
C LYS A 201 -28.01 -27.48 9.50
N ASN A 202 -28.43 -26.21 9.45
CA ASN A 202 -29.70 -25.83 8.86
C ASN A 202 -29.59 -25.87 7.33
N SER A 203 -30.33 -26.77 6.70
CA SER A 203 -30.33 -26.94 5.25
C SER A 203 -30.73 -25.67 4.50
N ASN A 204 -31.55 -24.80 5.09
CA ASN A 204 -32.02 -23.57 4.44
C ASN A 204 -31.05 -22.39 4.58
N CYS A 205 -29.95 -22.55 5.32
CA CYS A 205 -28.97 -21.49 5.55
C CYS A 205 -28.07 -21.30 4.32
N GLY A 206 -28.08 -20.10 3.73
CA GLY A 206 -27.23 -19.73 2.60
C GLY A 206 -27.69 -20.21 1.22
N ILE A 207 -28.89 -20.80 1.09
CA ILE A 207 -29.39 -21.32 -0.20
C ILE A 207 -29.64 -20.22 -1.25
N ARG A 208 -30.00 -18.99 -0.84
CA ARG A 208 -30.46 -17.92 -1.74
C ARG A 208 -29.47 -16.76 -1.91
N GLY A 209 -28.17 -17.04 -1.79
CA GLY A 209 -27.11 -16.03 -1.95
C GLY A 209 -26.89 -15.16 -0.71
N TRP A 210 -26.23 -14.02 -0.88
CA TRP A 210 -25.75 -13.14 0.20
C TRP A 210 -26.81 -12.20 0.81
N ASP A 211 -28.08 -12.61 0.85
CA ASP A 211 -29.07 -11.86 1.61
C ASP A 211 -28.99 -12.29 3.08
N SER A 212 -28.75 -11.34 4.00
CA SER A 212 -28.70 -11.57 5.46
C SER A 212 -29.88 -12.38 6.00
N ARG A 213 -31.06 -12.28 5.36
CA ARG A 213 -32.28 -13.04 5.72
C ARG A 213 -32.19 -14.52 5.40
N CYS A 214 -31.19 -14.94 4.64
CA CYS A 214 -30.95 -16.31 4.23
C CYS A 214 -29.98 -17.04 5.16
N PHE A 215 -29.40 -16.37 6.16
CA PHE A 215 -28.45 -16.97 7.09
C PHE A 215 -29.02 -17.04 8.51
N CYS A 216 -28.62 -18.07 9.25
CA CYS A 216 -29.04 -18.24 10.64
C CYS A 216 -28.32 -17.30 11.62
N SER A 217 -27.15 -16.78 11.23
CA SER A 217 -26.30 -15.88 12.02
C SER A 217 -25.26 -15.20 11.13
N GLU A 218 -24.63 -14.13 11.62
CA GLU A 218 -23.50 -13.48 10.95
C GLU A 218 -22.33 -14.46 10.73
N ASP A 219 -22.09 -15.37 11.68
CA ASP A 219 -21.09 -16.43 11.54
C ASP A 219 -21.38 -17.34 10.34
N CYS A 220 -22.65 -17.71 10.13
CA CYS A 220 -23.02 -18.53 8.98
C CYS A 220 -22.82 -17.78 7.67
N GLN A 221 -23.09 -16.47 7.68
CA GLN A 221 -22.83 -15.60 6.54
C GLN A 221 -21.33 -15.57 6.23
N TRP A 222 -20.47 -15.24 7.18
CA TRP A 222 -19.01 -15.21 6.96
C TRP A 222 -18.39 -16.59 6.64
N ASN A 223 -18.92 -17.68 7.19
CA ASN A 223 -18.51 -19.03 6.79
C ASN A 223 -18.82 -19.30 5.30
N HIS A 224 -19.99 -18.85 4.83
CA HIS A 224 -20.31 -18.91 3.41
C HIS A 224 -19.37 -18.01 2.59
N GLU A 225 -19.03 -16.81 3.07
CA GLU A 225 -18.08 -15.93 2.38
C GLU A 225 -16.74 -16.60 2.20
N TYR A 226 -16.26 -17.22 3.27
CA TYR A 226 -14.99 -17.90 3.27
C TYR A 226 -14.97 -19.02 2.23
N HIS A 227 -16.06 -19.76 2.08
CA HIS A 227 -16.20 -20.74 1.01
C HIS A 227 -16.14 -20.10 -0.39
N GLU A 228 -16.86 -19.00 -0.62
CA GLU A 228 -16.83 -18.28 -1.91
C GLU A 228 -15.44 -17.69 -2.20
N PHE A 229 -14.80 -17.14 -1.18
CA PHE A 229 -13.44 -16.63 -1.25
C PHE A 229 -12.48 -17.75 -1.68
N CYS A 230 -12.47 -18.90 -1.00
CA CYS A 230 -11.58 -20.02 -1.35
C CYS A 230 -11.89 -20.66 -2.71
N LYS A 231 -13.13 -20.62 -3.20
CA LYS A 231 -13.44 -21.07 -4.57
C LYS A 231 -12.78 -20.19 -5.64
N ALA A 232 -12.54 -18.92 -5.33
CA ALA A 232 -12.02 -17.93 -6.25
C ALA A 232 -10.47 -17.80 -6.22
N THR A 233 -9.79 -18.57 -5.37
CA THR A 233 -8.33 -18.60 -5.20
C THR A 233 -7.70 -19.71 -6.00
#